data_AF-A0A1W9XCW6-F1
#
_entry.id   AF-A0A1W9XCW6-F1
#
_cell.length_a   1.000
_cell.length_b   1.000
_cell.length_c   1.000
_cell.angle_alpha   90.00
_cell.angle_beta   90.00
_cell.angle_gamma   90.00
#
_symmetry.space_group_name_H-M   'P 1'
#
loop_
_entity.id
_entity.type
_entity.pdbx_description
1 polymer ?
#
loop_
_entity_poly.entity_id
_entity_poly.type
_entity_poly.pdbx_seq_one_letter_code
_entity_poly.pdbx_strand_id
1 'polypeptide(L)'
;MRNTDILAATEPVVEAFEKLGILYCIGGSVASSAYGIPRSTMDVDMVSDLKPTSVRPLVRMLEPYYYIDENMILDAIGRRSSFNIIHLETMLKIDIFVAKNTPYHIAWIIHRFCQIFFNR
;
A
#
# COMPACT_ATOMS: atom_id res chain seq x y z
N MET A 1 -13.50 -14.95 -4.69
CA MET A 1 -12.75 -14.35 -3.57
C MET A 1 -13.75 -13.76 -2.61
N ARG A 2 -13.63 -14.06 -1.31
CA ARG A 2 -14.53 -13.52 -0.27
C ARG A 2 -13.97 -12.15 0.16
N ASN A 3 -14.82 -11.23 0.58
CA ASN A 3 -14.40 -9.94 1.15
C ASN A 3 -13.37 -10.15 2.29
N THR A 4 -13.52 -11.23 3.04
CA THR A 4 -12.58 -11.71 4.07
C THR A 4 -11.15 -11.86 3.58
N ASP A 5 -10.91 -12.25 2.33
CA ASP A 5 -9.56 -12.47 1.79
C ASP A 5 -8.82 -11.13 1.62
N ILE A 6 -9.55 -10.07 1.24
CA ILE A 6 -9.01 -8.70 1.12
C ILE A 6 -8.62 -8.17 2.50
N LEU A 7 -9.48 -8.34 3.49
CA LEU A 7 -9.20 -7.92 4.85
C LEU A 7 -8.00 -8.67 5.42
N ALA A 8 -7.97 -10.00 5.29
CA ALA A 8 -6.85 -10.83 5.73
C ALA A 8 -5.51 -10.43 5.10
N ALA A 9 -5.51 -10.05 3.81
CA ALA A 9 -4.31 -9.56 3.13
C ALA A 9 -3.95 -8.10 3.46
N THR A 10 -4.88 -7.25 3.89
CA THR A 10 -4.61 -5.82 4.10
C THR A 10 -4.29 -5.49 5.55
N GLU A 11 -4.92 -6.18 6.50
CA GLU A 11 -4.79 -5.93 7.94
C GLU A 11 -3.34 -6.04 8.45
N PRO A 12 -2.54 -7.07 8.10
CA PRO A 12 -1.14 -7.13 8.53
C PRO A 12 -0.28 -5.97 8.01
N VAL A 13 -0.57 -5.48 6.81
CA VAL A 13 0.14 -4.34 6.21
C VAL A 13 -0.19 -3.05 6.95
N VAL A 14 -1.47 -2.84 7.26
CA VAL A 14 -1.94 -1.72 8.07
C VAL A 14 -1.29 -1.73 9.44
N GLU A 15 -1.31 -2.86 10.13
CA GLU A 15 -0.68 -2.98 11.45
C GLU A 15 0.82 -2.69 11.40
N ALA A 16 1.52 -3.16 10.37
CA ALA A 16 2.94 -2.90 10.20
C ALA A 16 3.22 -1.41 10.00
N PHE A 17 2.41 -0.73 9.19
CA PHE A 17 2.52 0.71 9.00
C PHE A 17 2.25 1.49 10.28
N GLU A 18 1.19 1.15 11.03
CA GLU A 18 0.87 1.79 12.31
C GLU A 18 1.98 1.59 13.35
N LYS A 19 2.48 0.36 13.51
CA LYS A 19 3.56 0.03 14.46
C LYS A 19 4.87 0.75 14.13
N LEU A 20 5.14 1.00 12.85
CA LEU A 20 6.35 1.68 12.39
C LEU A 20 6.17 3.20 12.25
N GLY A 21 4.97 3.73 12.53
CA GLY A 21 4.66 5.15 12.36
C GLY A 21 4.74 5.61 10.90
N ILE A 22 4.54 4.71 9.95
CA ILE A 22 4.52 5.00 8.51
C ILE A 22 3.15 5.60 8.20
N LEU A 23 3.13 6.83 7.68
CA LEU A 23 1.89 7.42 7.20
C LEU A 23 1.44 6.70 5.94
N TYR A 24 0.19 6.29 5.89
CA TYR A 24 -0.38 5.60 4.73
C TYR A 24 -1.82 6.00 4.48
N CYS A 25 -2.25 5.76 3.25
CA CYS A 25 -3.62 5.89 2.83
C CYS A 25 -3.98 4.70 1.94
N ILE A 26 -5.16 4.13 2.12
CA ILE A 26 -5.64 3.03 1.27
C ILE A 26 -6.37 3.66 0.09
N GLY A 27 -5.89 3.41 -1.11
CA GLY A 27 -6.49 3.78 -2.38
C GLY A 27 -7.12 2.59 -3.10
N GLY A 28 -7.64 2.83 -4.31
CA GLY A 28 -8.09 1.75 -5.21
C GLY A 28 -9.60 1.52 -5.21
N SER A 29 -10.05 0.64 -6.10
CA SER A 29 -11.48 0.43 -6.44
C SER A 29 -12.36 0.04 -5.24
N VAL A 30 -11.80 -0.32 -4.08
CA VAL A 30 -12.54 -0.48 -2.82
C VAL A 30 -13.21 0.83 -2.37
N ALA A 31 -12.61 1.99 -2.62
CA ALA A 31 -13.24 3.30 -2.42
C ALA A 31 -14.11 3.75 -3.62
N SER A 32 -13.74 3.35 -4.84
CA SER A 32 -14.49 3.69 -6.07
C SER A 32 -15.64 2.73 -6.41
N SER A 33 -15.84 1.67 -5.63
CA SER A 33 -17.01 0.78 -5.73
C SER A 33 -18.32 1.53 -5.45
N ALA A 34 -18.24 2.74 -4.88
CA ALA A 34 -19.36 3.67 -4.78
C ALA A 34 -19.80 4.30 -6.13
N TYR A 35 -18.99 4.22 -7.20
CA TYR A 35 -19.22 4.93 -8.47
C TYR A 35 -19.12 4.07 -9.76
N GLY A 36 -19.22 2.73 -9.67
CA GLY A 36 -19.84 1.94 -10.75
C GLY A 36 -19.04 1.65 -12.03
N ILE A 37 -17.72 1.46 -11.97
CA ILE A 37 -16.96 0.89 -13.12
C ILE A 37 -16.36 -0.46 -12.71
N PRO A 38 -16.84 -1.59 -13.27
CA PRO A 38 -16.31 -2.91 -12.96
C PRO A 38 -14.91 -3.04 -13.59
N ARG A 39 -13.87 -3.07 -12.75
CA ARG A 39 -12.54 -3.53 -13.16
C ARG A 39 -12.28 -4.92 -12.59
N SER A 40 -11.76 -5.81 -13.45
CA SER A 40 -11.57 -7.24 -13.20
C SER A 40 -10.27 -7.59 -12.45
N THR A 41 -9.46 -6.61 -12.02
CA THR A 41 -8.31 -6.84 -11.16
C THR A 41 -8.61 -6.25 -9.78
N MET A 42 -8.80 -7.12 -8.79
CA MET A 42 -8.96 -6.72 -7.39
C MET A 42 -7.58 -6.55 -6.78
N ASP A 43 -6.94 -5.44 -7.10
CA ASP A 43 -5.68 -5.01 -6.49
C ASP A 43 -6.02 -4.05 -5.33
N VAL A 44 -5.36 -4.22 -4.18
CA VAL A 44 -5.44 -3.25 -3.08
C VAL A 44 -4.36 -2.22 -3.31
N ASP A 45 -4.75 -0.97 -3.46
CA ASP A 45 -3.79 0.10 -3.65
C ASP A 45 -3.53 0.82 -2.32
N MET A 46 -2.29 1.17 -2.04
CA MET A 46 -1.90 1.94 -0.86
C MET A 46 -0.91 3.02 -1.26
N VAL A 47 -1.04 4.21 -0.69
CA VAL A 47 -0.03 5.26 -0.76
C VAL A 47 0.63 5.35 0.61
N SER A 48 1.96 5.40 0.67
CA SER A 48 2.68 5.48 1.94
C SER A 48 3.87 6.45 1.89
N ASP A 49 4.12 7.15 3.01
CA ASP A 49 5.32 7.95 3.23
C ASP A 49 6.44 7.06 3.79
N LEU A 50 6.94 6.16 2.95
CA LEU A 50 8.02 5.25 3.31
C LEU A 50 9.37 5.96 3.32
N LYS A 51 10.13 5.71 4.38
CA LYS A 51 11.50 6.19 4.53
C LYS A 51 12.46 5.00 4.47
N PRO A 52 13.68 5.16 3.92
CA PRO A 52 14.66 4.06 3.88
C PRO A 52 14.91 3.43 5.26
N THR A 53 14.83 4.22 6.32
CA THR A 53 15.02 3.77 7.71
C THR A 53 13.94 2.81 8.20
N SER A 54 12.73 2.83 7.62
CA SER A 54 11.62 1.96 8.02
C SER A 54 11.50 0.69 7.16
N VAL A 55 12.27 0.56 6.08
CA VAL A 55 12.17 -0.59 5.14
C VAL A 55 12.53 -1.90 5.80
N ARG A 56 13.72 -2.01 6.41
CA ARG A 56 14.17 -3.25 7.03
C ARG A 56 13.26 -3.74 8.16
N PRO A 57 12.76 -2.87 9.06
CA PRO A 57 11.71 -3.24 10.02
C PRO A 57 10.42 -3.73 9.34
N LEU A 58 9.96 -3.05 8.27
CA LEU A 58 8.75 -3.42 7.53
C LEU A 58 8.88 -4.80 6.90
N VAL A 59 9.99 -5.06 6.21
CA VAL A 59 10.27 -6.35 5.57
C VAL A 59 10.24 -7.46 6.60
N ARG A 60 10.91 -7.30 7.75
CA ARG A 60 10.91 -8.33 8.80
C ARG A 60 9.54 -8.63 9.41
N MET A 61 8.64 -7.65 9.44
CA MET A 61 7.28 -7.85 9.94
C MET A 61 6.40 -8.59 8.93
N LEU A 62 6.63 -8.37 7.63
CA LEU A 62 5.76 -8.88 6.56
C LEU A 62 6.31 -10.14 5.87
N GLU A 63 7.62 -10.38 5.85
CA GLU A 63 8.25 -11.53 5.18
C GLU A 63 7.68 -12.91 5.56
N PRO A 64 7.12 -13.17 6.76
CA PRO A 64 6.51 -14.47 7.05
C PRO A 64 5.21 -14.74 6.29
N TYR A 65 4.52 -13.69 5.85
CA TYR A 65 3.17 -13.76 5.27
C TYR A 65 3.12 -13.23 3.83
N TYR A 66 4.14 -12.49 3.40
CA TYR A 66 4.19 -11.82 2.11
C TYR A 66 5.46 -12.15 1.35
N TYR A 67 5.32 -12.27 0.04
CA TYR A 67 6.45 -12.05 -0.86
C TYR A 67 6.77 -10.56 -0.87
N ILE A 68 7.93 -10.20 -0.31
CA ILE A 68 8.41 -8.83 -0.14
C ILE A 68 9.94 -8.82 -0.24
N ASP A 69 10.50 -7.78 -0.86
CA ASP A 69 11.95 -7.64 -1.06
C ASP A 69 12.43 -6.24 -0.64
N GLU A 70 13.49 -6.19 0.16
CA GLU A 70 14.05 -4.95 0.69
C GLU A 70 14.60 -4.04 -0.42
N ASN A 71 15.29 -4.61 -1.40
CA ASN A 71 15.91 -3.82 -2.49
C ASN A 71 14.84 -3.20 -3.40
N MET A 72 13.78 -3.93 -3.70
CA MET A 72 12.63 -3.45 -4.47
C MET A 72 11.98 -2.23 -3.80
N ILE A 73 11.82 -2.26 -2.47
CA ILE A 73 11.24 -1.14 -1.72
C ILE A 73 12.19 0.05 -1.73
N LEU A 74 13.48 -0.18 -1.47
CA LEU A 74 14.50 0.89 -1.49
C LEU A 74 14.59 1.56 -2.88
N ASP A 75 14.56 0.77 -3.95
CA ASP A 75 14.51 1.26 -5.32
C ASP A 75 13.26 2.09 -5.58
N ALA A 76 12.10 1.63 -5.12
CA ALA A 76 10.83 2.36 -5.26
C ALA A 76 10.85 3.68 -4.49
N ILE A 77 11.45 3.72 -3.30
CA ILE A 77 11.66 4.96 -2.55
C ILE A 77 12.59 5.91 -3.31
N GLY A 78 13.72 5.40 -3.80
CA GLY A 78 14.71 6.20 -4.54
C GLY A 78 14.13 6.80 -5.83
N ARG A 79 13.30 6.02 -6.55
CA ARG A 79 12.64 6.45 -7.79
C ARG A 79 11.32 7.18 -7.56
N ARG A 80 10.82 7.23 -6.32
CA ARG A 80 9.47 7.70 -5.96
C ARG A 80 8.39 7.05 -6.83
N SER A 81 8.51 5.73 -7.00
CA SER A 81 7.60 4.89 -7.77
C SER A 81 6.74 4.04 -6.85
N SER A 82 6.14 2.99 -7.40
CA SER A 82 5.46 1.95 -6.63
C SER A 82 6.29 0.66 -6.59
N PHE A 83 5.88 -0.22 -5.67
CA PHE A 83 6.24 -1.63 -5.62
C PHE A 83 4.99 -2.41 -5.25
N ASN A 84 5.05 -3.74 -5.33
CA ASN A 84 3.96 -4.58 -4.86
C ASN A 84 4.45 -5.61 -3.86
N ILE A 85 3.53 -6.10 -3.05
CA ILE A 85 3.72 -7.26 -2.19
C ILE A 85 2.60 -8.26 -2.48
N ILE A 86 2.88 -9.54 -2.29
CA ILE A 86 1.92 -10.62 -2.55
C ILE A 86 1.67 -11.36 -1.25
N HIS A 87 0.42 -11.37 -0.79
CA HIS A 87 0.03 -12.15 0.38
C HIS A 87 0.05 -13.65 0.02
N LEU A 88 0.85 -14.45 0.71
CA LEU A 88 1.15 -15.82 0.31
C LEU A 88 -0.04 -16.77 0.45
N GLU A 89 -0.94 -16.53 1.41
CA GLU A 89 -2.11 -17.40 1.64
C GLU A 89 -3.21 -17.17 0.60
N THR A 90 -3.51 -15.91 0.30
CA THR A 90 -4.62 -15.54 -0.59
C THR A 90 -4.16 -15.24 -2.02
N MET A 91 -2.85 -15.18 -2.25
CA MET A 91 -2.20 -14.74 -3.49
C MET A 91 -2.63 -13.34 -3.94
N LEU A 92 -3.13 -12.53 -3.02
CA LEU A 92 -3.56 -11.16 -3.29
C LEU A 92 -2.37 -10.23 -3.46
N LYS A 93 -2.43 -9.40 -4.49
CA LYS A 93 -1.45 -8.37 -4.78
C LYS A 93 -1.88 -7.05 -4.14
N ILE A 94 -0.93 -6.41 -3.48
CA ILE A 94 -1.09 -5.08 -2.88
C ILE A 94 -0.06 -4.17 -3.52
N ASP A 95 -0.53 -3.14 -4.22
CA ASP A 95 0.29 -2.14 -4.87
C ASP A 95 0.52 -0.96 -3.92
N ILE A 96 1.78 -0.72 -3.55
CA ILE A 96 2.19 0.35 -2.63
C ILE A 96 2.93 1.42 -3.41
N PHE A 97 2.37 2.62 -3.42
CA PHE A 97 2.90 3.83 -4.04
C PHE A 97 3.65 4.66 -3.00
N VAL A 98 4.90 4.99 -3.27
CA VAL A 98 5.66 5.89 -2.40
C VAL A 98 5.20 7.32 -2.62
N ALA A 99 4.78 7.98 -1.55
CA ALA A 99 4.31 9.35 -1.57
C ALA A 99 5.40 10.29 -2.11
N LYS A 100 5.00 11.21 -3.00
CA LYS A 100 5.91 12.29 -3.41
C LYS A 100 6.01 13.28 -2.23
N ASN A 101 7.22 13.72 -1.91
CA ASN A 101 7.50 14.68 -0.82
C ASN A 101 7.02 16.10 -1.17
N THR A 102 5.79 16.25 -1.63
CA THR A 102 5.12 17.54 -1.81
C THR A 102 4.22 17.78 -0.59
N PRO A 103 4.14 19.01 -0.07
CA PRO A 103 3.30 19.34 1.09
C PRO A 103 1.84 18.91 0.91
N TYR A 104 1.36 18.94 -0.34
CA TYR A 104 0.04 18.45 -0.71
C TYR A 104 -0.13 16.96 -0.42
N HIS A 105 0.77 16.09 -0.89
CA HIS A 105 0.66 14.63 -0.76
C HIS A 105 0.59 14.17 0.69
N ILE A 106 1.41 14.78 1.55
CA ILE A 106 1.46 14.49 2.98
C ILE A 106 0.16 14.95 3.66
N ALA A 107 -0.37 16.12 3.29
CA ALA A 107 -1.66 16.59 3.79
C ALA A 107 -2.83 15.66 3.42
N TRP A 108 -2.84 15.08 2.22
CA TRP A 108 -3.87 14.09 1.79
C TRP A 108 -3.82 12.81 2.64
N ILE A 109 -2.63 12.29 2.91
CA ILE A 109 -2.44 11.10 3.76
C ILE A 109 -2.88 11.38 5.20
N ILE A 110 -2.49 12.54 5.75
CA ILE A 110 -2.85 12.94 7.12
C ILE A 110 -4.37 13.04 7.30
N HIS A 111 -5.11 13.55 6.30
CA HIS A 111 -6.57 13.66 6.39
C HIS A 111 -7.31 12.40 5.91
N ARG A 112 -6.60 11.31 5.57
CA ARG A 112 -7.15 10.08 4.99
C ARG A 112 -8.03 10.32 3.75
N PHE A 113 -7.83 11.43 3.04
CA PHE A 113 -8.49 11.67 1.76
C PHE A 113 -7.63 11.03 0.66
N CYS A 114 -8.11 9.96 0.03
CA CYS A 114 -7.42 9.31 -1.09
C CYS A 114 -8.25 9.41 -2.37
N GLN A 115 -8.64 10.63 -2.78
CA GLN A 115 -9.64 10.73 -3.83
C GLN A 115 -9.05 10.59 -5.24
N ILE A 116 -7.79 10.97 -5.52
CA ILE A 116 -7.26 10.92 -6.89
C ILE A 116 -5.72 10.80 -6.87
N PHE A 117 -5.18 9.59 -6.84
CA PHE A 117 -3.80 9.32 -7.30
C PHE A 117 -3.73 8.39 -8.52
N PHE A 118 -4.87 7.89 -8.99
CA PHE A 118 -4.95 6.90 -10.07
C PHE A 118 -5.16 7.46 -11.49
N ASN A 119 -5.15 8.78 -11.67
CA ASN A 119 -5.35 9.39 -12.99
C ASN A 119 -4.16 10.26 -13.40
N ARG A 120 -3.02 9.61 -13.66
CA ARG A 120 -2.03 9.99 -14.67
C ARG A 120 -1.21 8.78 -15.10
#